data_AF-A0A9E2KFH4-F1
#
_entry.id   AF-A0A9E2KFH4-F1
#
_cell.length_a   1.000
_cell.length_b   1.000
_cell.length_c   1.000
_cell.angle_alpha   90.00
_cell.angle_beta   90.00
_cell.angle_gamma   90.00
#
_symmetry.space_group_name_H-M   'P 1'
#
loop_
_entity.id
_entity.type
_entity.pdbx_description
1 polymer ?
#
loop_
_entity_poly.entity_id
_entity_poly.type
_entity_poly.pdbx_seq_one_letter_code
_entity_poly.pdbx_strand_id
1 'polypeptide(L)'
;MYRLNQPKPDIRFNRNGRIDIIDQVVQRMNLGHQNRVSFYVDQEHNLFIRPDTDGLRPTISRGNKSLRFYSKQVTDAVLSLPDLPQGLEKAAFRIGTSDDGINYPVITRRLL
;
A
#
# COMPACT_ATOMS: atom_id res chain seq x y z
N MET A 1 -25.81 13.84 -10.31
CA MET A 1 -25.12 14.06 -9.01
C MET A 1 -23.63 13.87 -9.21
N TYR A 2 -22.86 14.96 -9.26
CA TYR A 2 -21.40 14.90 -9.31
C TYR A 2 -20.85 14.57 -7.92
N ARG A 3 -20.16 13.43 -7.76
CA ARG A 3 -19.36 13.14 -6.55
C ARG A 3 -18.09 13.99 -6.61
N LEU A 4 -18.16 15.24 -6.15
CA LEU A 4 -16.96 16.06 -5.92
C LEU A 4 -16.12 15.42 -4.79
N ASN A 5 -14.86 15.11 -5.11
CA ASN A 5 -13.75 14.95 -4.18
C ASN A 5 -13.83 13.84 -3.11
N GLN A 6 -14.13 12.60 -3.48
CA GLN A 6 -13.66 11.48 -2.63
C GLN A 6 -12.12 11.41 -2.72
N PRO A 7 -11.39 11.42 -1.59
CA PRO A 7 -9.94 11.25 -1.62
C PRO A 7 -9.60 9.96 -2.34
N LYS A 8 -8.74 10.02 -3.37
CA LYS A 8 -8.28 8.82 -4.06
C LYS A 8 -7.29 8.09 -3.14
N PRO A 9 -7.42 6.76 -2.96
CA PRO A 9 -6.47 6.00 -2.15
C PRO A 9 -5.12 5.89 -2.86
N ASP A 10 -4.06 5.91 -2.07
CA ASP A 10 -2.68 5.81 -2.53
C ASP A 10 -2.25 4.36 -2.73
N ILE A 11 -2.80 3.46 -1.90
CA ILE A 11 -2.54 2.03 -1.94
C ILE A 11 -3.82 1.23 -1.71
N ARG A 12 -3.90 0.07 -2.36
CA ARG A 12 -5.02 -0.87 -2.22
C ARG A 12 -4.50 -2.27 -1.95
N PHE A 13 -5.13 -2.96 -1.01
CA PHE A 13 -4.91 -4.37 -0.69
C PHE A 13 -6.16 -5.15 -1.03
N ASN A 14 -6.01 -6.30 -1.68
CA ASN A 14 -7.09 -7.22 -2.00
C ASN A 14 -6.79 -8.58 -1.38
N ARG A 15 -7.82 -9.22 -0.81
CA ARG A 15 -7.72 -10.53 -0.18
C ARG A 15 -7.13 -11.60 -1.08
N ASN A 16 -7.19 -11.45 -2.40
CA ASN A 16 -6.56 -12.38 -3.34
C ASN A 16 -5.03 -12.27 -3.43
N GLY A 17 -4.38 -11.41 -2.63
CA GLY A 17 -2.94 -11.19 -2.65
C GLY A 17 -2.49 -9.97 -3.45
N ARG A 18 -3.39 -9.30 -4.17
CA ARG A 18 -3.04 -8.14 -5.01
C ARG A 18 -2.86 -6.87 -4.17
N ILE A 19 -1.76 -6.16 -4.42
CA ILE A 19 -1.45 -4.87 -3.83
C ILE A 19 -1.19 -3.88 -4.97
N ASP A 20 -1.88 -2.75 -5.00
CA ASP A 20 -1.70 -1.71 -6.04
C ASP A 20 -1.29 -0.38 -5.39
N ILE A 21 -0.15 0.19 -5.78
CA ILE A 21 0.32 1.54 -5.38
C ILE A 21 0.17 2.48 -6.56
N ILE A 22 -0.51 3.62 -6.38
CA ILE A 22 -0.77 4.58 -7.45
C ILE A 22 0.49 5.37 -7.86
N ASP A 23 0.52 5.84 -9.12
CA ASP A 23 1.64 6.57 -9.72
C ASP A 23 2.23 7.69 -8.85
N GLN A 24 1.37 8.57 -8.32
CA GLN A 24 1.84 9.74 -7.57
C GLN A 24 2.68 9.34 -6.36
N VAL A 25 2.34 8.23 -5.70
CA VAL A 25 3.10 7.74 -4.55
C VAL A 25 4.32 6.94 -4.99
N VAL A 26 4.22 6.19 -6.08
CA VAL A 26 5.38 5.55 -6.71
C VAL A 26 6.48 6.57 -7.03
N GLN A 27 6.11 7.72 -7.61
CA GLN A 27 7.04 8.82 -7.89
C GLN A 27 7.60 9.45 -6.61
N ARG A 28 6.75 9.73 -5.62
CA ARG A 28 7.19 10.30 -4.33
C ARG A 28 8.15 9.37 -3.58
N MET A 29 7.99 8.06 -3.71
CA MET A 29 8.85 7.04 -3.10
C MET A 29 10.05 6.64 -3.98
N ASN A 30 10.20 7.26 -5.16
CA ASN A 30 11.21 6.89 -6.17
C ASN A 30 11.23 5.37 -6.48
N LEU A 31 10.05 4.77 -6.59
CA LEU A 31 9.89 3.35 -6.90
C LEU A 31 9.74 3.15 -8.41
N GLY A 32 10.38 2.10 -8.92
CA GLY A 32 10.27 1.63 -10.30
C GLY A 32 10.14 0.11 -10.35
N HIS A 33 10.13 -0.45 -11.57
CA HIS A 33 9.92 -1.89 -11.79
C HIS A 33 11.03 -2.80 -11.25
N GLN A 34 12.20 -2.23 -10.93
CA GLN A 34 13.31 -2.97 -10.32
C GLN A 34 13.35 -2.81 -8.80
N ASN A 35 12.64 -1.82 -8.26
CA ASN A 35 12.62 -1.56 -6.83
C ASN A 35 11.74 -2.59 -6.14
N ARG A 36 12.24 -3.10 -5.02
CA ARG A 36 11.56 -4.03 -4.15
C ARG A 36 11.12 -3.28 -2.89
N VAL A 37 9.99 -3.70 -2.32
CA VAL A 37 9.41 -3.06 -1.13
C VAL A 37 8.99 -4.08 -0.10
N SER A 38 9.14 -3.74 1.16
CA SER A 38 8.62 -4.50 2.29
C SER A 38 7.44 -3.78 2.92
N PHE A 39 6.45 -4.58 3.31
CA PHE A 39 5.31 -4.16 4.11
C PHE A 39 5.49 -4.74 5.50
N TYR A 40 5.45 -3.91 6.52
CA TYR A 40 5.61 -4.39 7.90
C TYR A 40 4.72 -3.59 8.85
N VAL A 41 4.39 -4.23 9.96
CA VAL A 41 3.60 -3.66 11.05
C VAL A 41 4.54 -3.51 12.23
N ASP A 42 4.56 -2.32 12.84
CA ASP A 42 5.40 -2.06 14.01
C ASP A 42 4.75 -2.61 15.31
N GLN A 43 5.38 -2.34 16.46
CA GLN A 43 4.89 -2.76 17.77
C GLN A 43 3.58 -2.06 18.18
N GLU A 44 3.30 -0.90 17.60
CA GLU A 44 2.10 -0.10 17.83
C GLU A 44 0.98 -0.43 16.84
N HIS A 45 1.15 -1.46 16.01
CA HIS A 45 0.22 -1.88 14.95
C HIS A 45 0.08 -0.87 13.79
N ASN A 46 1.05 0.02 13.62
CA ASN A 46 1.11 0.91 12.47
C ASN A 46 1.70 0.17 11.26
N LEU A 47 1.05 0.29 10.11
CA LEU A 47 1.50 -0.30 8.85
C LEU A 47 2.45 0.66 8.12
N PHE A 48 3.59 0.16 7.66
CA PHE A 48 4.57 0.90 6.88
C PHE A 48 4.93 0.21 5.58
N ILE A 49 5.46 1.01 4.65
CA ILE A 49 6.08 0.56 3.41
C ILE A 49 7.47 1.16 3.34
N ARG A 50 8.47 0.36 2.98
CA ARG A 50 9.83 0.84 2.75
C ARG A 50 10.47 0.16 1.53
N PRO A 51 11.41 0.81 0.83
CA PRO A 51 12.32 0.13 -0.09
C PRO A 51 13.11 -0.96 0.66
N ASP A 52 13.24 -2.15 0.07
CA ASP A 52 13.92 -3.29 0.71
C ASP A 52 14.49 -4.22 -0.35
N THR A 53 15.78 -4.56 -0.26
CA THR A 53 16.47 -5.45 -1.23
C THR A 53 15.90 -6.85 -1.28
N ASP A 54 15.33 -7.33 -0.18
CA ASP A 54 14.71 -8.66 -0.09
C ASP A 54 13.19 -8.61 -0.15
N GLY A 55 12.63 -7.42 -0.41
CA GLY A 55 11.19 -7.18 -0.49
C GLY A 55 10.50 -7.72 -1.74
N LEU A 56 9.20 -7.44 -1.82
CA LEU A 56 8.35 -7.80 -2.95
C LEU A 56 8.74 -7.02 -4.20
N ARG A 57 8.95 -7.74 -5.30
CA ARG A 57 9.13 -7.14 -6.63
C ARG A 57 7.77 -6.83 -7.26
N PRO A 58 7.62 -5.71 -7.96
CA PRO A 58 6.39 -5.42 -8.67
C PRO A 58 6.16 -6.42 -9.81
N THR A 59 4.93 -6.91 -9.94
CA THR A 59 4.45 -7.66 -11.09
C THR A 59 4.00 -6.66 -12.16
N ILE A 60 4.49 -6.83 -13.38
CA ILE A 60 4.42 -5.85 -14.47
C ILE A 60 3.03 -5.21 -14.60
N SER A 61 2.99 -3.88 -14.54
CA SER A 61 1.81 -3.08 -14.85
C SER A 61 1.85 -2.74 -16.34
N ARG A 62 0.93 -3.28 -17.14
CA ARG A 62 0.75 -2.83 -18.52
C ARG A 62 0.22 -1.39 -18.47
N GLY A 63 1.10 -0.43 -18.77
CA GLY A 63 0.76 1.00 -18.84
C GLY A 63 1.09 1.78 -17.56
N ASN A 64 2.38 1.96 -17.25
CA ASN A 64 3.05 3.10 -16.60
C ASN A 64 2.41 3.96 -15.48
N LYS A 65 1.28 3.59 -14.86
CA LYS A 65 0.60 4.48 -13.88
C LYS A 65 0.38 3.88 -12.49
N SER A 66 0.89 2.69 -12.23
CA SER A 66 0.85 2.09 -10.89
C SER A 66 1.85 0.95 -10.81
N LEU A 67 2.37 0.70 -9.61
CA LEU A 67 3.09 -0.53 -9.32
C LEU A 67 2.13 -1.51 -8.67
N ARG A 68 2.14 -2.74 -9.19
CA ARG A 68 1.39 -3.86 -8.62
C ARG A 68 2.35 -4.80 -7.97
N PHE A 69 2.01 -5.28 -6.78
CA PHE A 69 2.73 -6.33 -6.07
C PHE A 69 1.76 -7.47 -5.77
N TYR A 70 2.31 -8.63 -5.45
CA TYR A 70 1.52 -9.79 -5.09
C TYR A 70 2.10 -10.47 -3.85
N SER A 71 1.33 -10.53 -2.77
CA SER A 71 1.63 -11.31 -1.58
C SER A 71 0.37 -11.54 -0.76
N LYS A 72 -0.09 -12.81 -0.74
CA LYS A 72 -1.23 -13.27 0.06
C LYS A 72 -0.98 -13.03 1.56
N GLN A 73 0.23 -13.34 2.02
CA GLN A 73 0.63 -13.14 3.42
C GLN A 73 0.51 -11.68 3.84
N VAL A 74 1.01 -10.74 3.03
CA VAL A 74 0.92 -9.31 3.35
C VAL A 74 -0.53 -8.84 3.34
N THR A 75 -1.33 -9.22 2.33
CA THR A 75 -2.73 -8.79 2.27
C THR A 75 -3.55 -9.35 3.42
N ASP A 76 -3.33 -10.61 3.80
CA ASP A 76 -4.06 -11.22 4.92
C ASP A 76 -3.67 -10.56 6.25
N ALA A 77 -2.38 -10.28 6.47
CA ALA A 77 -1.90 -9.56 7.65
C ALA A 77 -2.49 -8.15 7.74
N VAL A 78 -2.49 -7.40 6.63
CA VAL A 78 -3.07 -6.05 6.58
C VAL A 78 -4.58 -6.11 6.83
N LEU A 79 -5.32 -7.03 6.19
CA LEU A 79 -6.77 -7.17 6.38
C LEU A 79 -7.16 -7.68 7.78
N SER A 80 -6.22 -8.23 8.54
CA SER A 80 -6.40 -8.62 9.94
C SER A 80 -6.05 -7.53 10.96
N LEU A 81 -5.64 -6.33 10.52
CA LEU A 81 -5.34 -5.22 11.43
C LEU A 81 -6.58 -4.88 12.28
N PRO A 82 -6.39 -4.60 13.58
CA PRO A 82 -7.51 -4.38 14.51
C PRO A 82 -8.37 -3.15 14.17
N ASP A 83 -7.79 -2.19 13.46
CA ASP A 83 -8.46 -0.96 13.01
C ASP A 83 -9.41 -1.19 11.82
N LEU A 84 -9.43 -2.39 11.24
CA LEU A 84 -10.22 -2.72 10.07
C LEU A 84 -11.48 -3.52 10.42
N PRO A 85 -12.62 -3.23 9.74
CA PRO A 85 -13.78 -4.10 9.80
C PRO A 85 -13.44 -5.55 9.43
N GLN A 86 -13.96 -6.49 10.22
CA GLN A 86 -13.75 -7.92 9.97
C GLN A 86 -14.40 -8.35 8.63
N GLY A 87 -13.74 -9.28 7.93
CA GLY A 87 -14.28 -9.88 6.70
C GLY A 87 -14.14 -9.03 5.43
N LEU A 88 -13.32 -7.96 5.45
CA LEU A 88 -13.07 -7.15 4.25
C LEU A 88 -12.37 -7.95 3.13
N GLU A 89 -12.93 -7.86 1.93
CA GLU A 89 -12.32 -8.40 0.70
C GLU A 89 -11.24 -7.47 0.13
N LYS A 90 -11.28 -6.19 0.49
CA LYS A 90 -10.33 -5.17 0.06
C LYS A 90 -10.25 -4.04 1.08
N ALA A 91 -9.08 -3.44 1.18
CA ALA A 91 -8.87 -2.22 1.95
C ALA A 91 -8.06 -1.22 1.12
N ALA A 92 -8.34 0.06 1.30
CA ALA A 92 -7.69 1.14 0.57
C ALA A 92 -7.27 2.23 1.54
N PHE A 93 -6.03 2.69 1.39
CA PHE A 93 -5.39 3.58 2.36
C PHE A 93 -4.66 4.72 1.66
N ARG A 94 -4.31 5.73 2.46
CA ARG A 94 -3.38 6.78 2.06
C ARG A 94 -1.98 6.46 2.59
N ILE A 95 -0.96 6.99 1.93
CA ILE A 95 0.42 6.88 2.38
C ILE A 95 0.87 8.27 2.83
N GLY A 96 1.30 8.38 4.08
CA GLY A 96 1.83 9.60 4.66
C GLY A 96 3.20 9.98 4.09
N THR A 97 3.73 11.08 4.60
CA THR A 97 5.10 11.51 4.29
C THR A 97 6.06 10.76 5.21
N SER A 98 7.22 10.42 4.67
CA SER A 98 8.31 9.82 5.43
C SER A 98 9.23 10.94 5.93
N ASP A 99 9.51 10.96 7.23
CA ASP A 99 10.43 11.93 7.84
C ASP A 99 11.90 11.52 7.64
N ASP A 100 12.16 10.21 7.50
CA ASP A 100 13.48 9.60 7.33
C ASP A 100 13.84 9.30 5.86
N GLY A 101 12.91 9.55 4.93
CA GLY A 101 13.03 9.22 3.51
C GLY A 101 12.99 7.72 3.18
N ILE A 102 12.76 6.84 4.16
CA ILE A 102 12.86 5.38 4.01
C ILE A 102 11.55 4.70 4.38
N ASN A 103 10.95 5.05 5.52
CA ASN A 103 9.76 4.41 6.04
C ASN A 103 8.53 5.28 5.81
N TYR A 104 7.62 4.81 4.95
CA TYR A 104 6.42 5.52 4.57
C TYR A 104 5.21 4.96 5.34
N PRO A 105 4.59 5.74 6.25
CA PRO A 105 3.45 5.28 7.03
C PRO A 105 2.21 5.11 6.16
N VAL A 106 1.46 4.04 6.37
CA VAL A 106 0.14 3.81 5.75
C VAL A 106 -0.94 4.24 6.73
N ILE A 107 -1.79 5.17 6.32
CA ILE A 107 -2.83 5.76 7.15
C ILE A 107 -4.03 4.81 7.18
N THR A 108 -4.07 3.94 8.20
CA THR A 108 -5.11 2.91 8.41
C THR A 108 -6.42 3.48 8.99
N ARG A 109 -6.33 4.56 9.78
CA ARG A 109 -7.47 5.19 10.49
C ARG A 109 -8.52 5.87 9.59
N ARG A 110 -8.27 5.97 8.29
CA ARG A 110 -9.20 6.52 7.29
C ARG A 110 -9.33 5.54 6.13
N LEU A 111 -10.19 4.55 6.29
CA LEU A 111 -10.63 3.71 5.18
C LEU A 111 -11.41 4.55 4.18
N LEU A 112 -11.01 4.48 2.91
CA LEU A 112 -11.61 5.21 1.77
C LEU A 112 -12.51 4.32 0.91
#